data_AF-A0A3M2RPJ0-F1
#
_entry.id   AF-A0A3M2RPJ0-F1
#
_cell.length_a   1.000
_cell.length_b   1.000
_cell.length_c   1.000
_cell.angle_alpha   90.00
_cell.angle_beta   90.00
_cell.angle_gamma   90.00
#
_symmetry.space_group_name_H-M   'P 1'
#
loop_
_entity.id
_entity.type
_entity.pdbx_description
1 polymer ?
#
loop_
_entity_poly.entity_id
_entity_poly.type
_entity_poly.pdbx_seq_one_letter_code
_entity_poly.pdbx_strand_id
1 'polypeptide(L)'
;MATSPSNLRSLYRSILRELPPRPILASPRSSLHTRLRDTFATSSPTSQEARAHVAAQAVAYLRSQRQYATLLERYNPGMGMDEEERVRLSARRVGMDLPIEYANKK
;
A
#
# COMPACT_ATOMS: atom_id res chain seq x y z
N MET A 1 -8.46 18.85 18.80
CA MET A 1 -8.61 19.22 17.37
C MET A 1 -10.09 19.30 17.07
N ALA A 2 -10.63 20.48 16.75
CA ALA A 2 -12.06 20.63 16.48
C ALA A 2 -12.45 19.85 15.20
N THR A 3 -13.49 19.03 15.29
CA THR A 3 -14.10 18.27 14.19
C THR A 3 -14.89 19.20 13.28
N SER A 4 -14.19 20.06 12.54
CA SER A 4 -14.82 20.88 11.51
C SER A 4 -15.25 20.02 10.31
N PRO A 5 -16.35 20.36 9.63
CA PRO A 5 -16.79 19.62 8.43
C PRO A 5 -15.78 19.71 7.28
N SER A 6 -14.95 20.76 7.23
CA SER A 6 -13.84 20.87 6.28
C SER A 6 -12.73 19.85 6.58
N ASN A 7 -12.40 19.64 7.85
CA ASN A 7 -11.41 18.64 8.26
C ASN A 7 -11.84 17.22 7.89
N LEU A 8 -13.10 16.85 8.14
CA LEU A 8 -13.62 15.54 7.75
C LEU A 8 -13.56 15.30 6.24
N ARG A 9 -13.89 16.31 5.43
CA ARG A 9 -13.78 16.23 3.97
C ARG A 9 -12.32 16.08 3.52
N SER A 10 -11.39 16.75 4.20
CA SER A 10 -9.96 16.62 3.96
C SER A 10 -9.48 15.19 4.23
N LEU A 11 -9.83 14.64 5.40
CA LEU A 11 -9.49 13.26 5.80
C LEU A 11 -10.08 12.23 4.84
N TYR A 12 -11.35 12.38 4.46
CA TYR A 12 -11.98 11.51 3.47
C TYR A 12 -11.21 11.54 2.14
N ARG A 13 -10.87 12.74 1.62
CA ARG A 13 -10.12 12.88 0.38
C ARG A 13 -8.70 12.35 0.48
N SER A 14 -8.02 12.48 1.62
CA SER A 14 -6.70 11.88 1.80
C SER A 14 -6.76 10.37 1.75
N ILE A 15 -7.75 9.72 2.40
CA ILE A 15 -7.94 8.26 2.31
C ILE A 15 -8.17 7.84 0.85
N LEU A 16 -9.03 8.55 0.13
CA LEU A 16 -9.30 8.23 -1.27
C LEU A 16 -8.09 8.37 -2.20
N ARG A 17 -7.11 9.21 -1.86
CA ARG A 17 -5.88 9.39 -2.65
C ARG A 17 -4.85 8.29 -2.41
N GLU A 18 -4.90 7.63 -1.26
CA GLU A 18 -4.03 6.47 -0.97
C GLU A 18 -4.58 5.18 -1.61
N LEU A 19 -5.84 5.16 -2.04
CA LEU A 19 -6.42 4.03 -2.78
C LEU A 19 -5.92 4.00 -4.23
N PRO A 20 -5.78 2.81 -4.84
CA PRO A 20 -5.37 2.67 -6.24
C PRO A 20 -6.23 3.53 -7.17
N PRO A 21 -5.62 4.25 -8.14
CA PRO A 21 -6.36 5.08 -9.07
C PRO A 21 -7.32 4.21 -9.88
N ARG A 22 -8.58 4.63 -9.95
CA ARG A 22 -9.62 3.94 -10.72
C ARG A 22 -9.90 4.70 -12.02
N PRO A 23 -10.08 4.00 -13.16
CA PRO A 23 -10.52 4.64 -14.38
C PRO A 23 -11.91 5.27 -14.17
N ILE A 24 -12.05 6.53 -14.60
CA ILE A 24 -13.21 7.40 -14.30
C ILE A 24 -14.52 6.82 -14.83
N LEU A 25 -14.44 5.99 -15.87
CA LEU A 25 -15.56 5.37 -16.56
C LEU A 25 -15.92 3.96 -16.06
N ALA A 26 -15.16 3.40 -15.11
CA ALA A 26 -15.50 2.12 -14.49
C ALA A 26 -16.62 2.32 -13.46
N SER A 27 -17.86 2.26 -13.95
CA SER A 27 -19.05 2.09 -13.13
C SER A 27 -19.30 0.59 -12.93
N PRO A 28 -19.66 0.12 -11.71
CA PRO A 28 -20.04 0.86 -10.51
C PRO A 28 -18.88 1.18 -9.54
N ARG A 29 -19.09 2.16 -8.64
CA ARG A 29 -18.17 2.42 -7.52
C ARG A 29 -18.05 1.16 -6.66
N SER A 30 -16.85 0.87 -6.14
CA SER A 30 -16.72 -0.28 -5.24
C SER A 30 -17.52 -0.09 -3.97
N SER A 31 -18.00 -1.20 -3.43
CA SER A 31 -18.67 -1.28 -2.13
C SER A 31 -17.85 -0.61 -1.01
N LEU A 32 -16.52 -0.68 -1.09
CA LEU A 32 -15.61 0.01 -0.18
C LEU A 32 -15.81 1.53 -0.21
N HIS A 33 -15.85 2.15 -1.40
CA HIS A 33 -16.07 3.60 -1.51
C HIS A 33 -17.44 4.02 -0.96
N THR A 34 -18.47 3.21 -1.17
CA THR A 34 -19.82 3.44 -0.60
C THR A 34 -19.75 3.37 0.92
N ARG A 35 -19.18 2.30 1.48
CA ARG A 35 -19.03 2.13 2.93
C ARG A 35 -18.21 3.27 3.57
N LEU A 36 -17.14 3.72 2.92
CA LEU A 36 -16.36 4.89 3.39
C LEU A 36 -17.16 6.19 3.30
N ARG A 37 -18.06 6.34 2.33
CA ARG A 37 -18.92 7.51 2.28
C ARG A 37 -19.93 7.49 3.43
N ASP A 38 -20.56 6.34 3.67
CA ASP A 38 -21.60 6.18 4.70
C ASP A 38 -21.05 6.42 6.11
N THR A 39 -19.83 5.96 6.41
CA THR A 39 -19.17 6.20 7.70
C THR A 39 -18.92 7.68 7.98
N PHE A 40 -18.59 8.47 6.95
CA PHE A 40 -18.38 9.92 7.08
C PHE A 40 -19.68 10.73 6.97
N ALA A 41 -20.73 10.19 6.35
CA ALA A 41 -22.03 10.85 6.21
C ALA A 41 -22.91 10.73 7.47
N THR A 42 -22.70 9.70 8.29
CA THR A 42 -23.49 9.45 9.51
C THR A 42 -23.22 10.51 10.59
N SER A 43 -24.18 11.39 10.85
CA SER A 43 -24.10 12.51 11.80
C SER A 43 -24.46 12.11 13.24
N SER A 44 -23.53 11.47 13.96
CA SER A 44 -23.63 11.32 15.41
C SER A 44 -22.45 12.06 16.06
N PRO A 45 -22.69 13.08 16.91
CA PRO A 45 -21.64 14.01 17.35
C PRO A 45 -20.52 13.32 18.14
N THR A 46 -20.86 12.45 19.10
CA THR A 46 -19.90 11.67 19.89
C THR A 46 -19.11 10.68 19.03
N SER A 47 -19.77 10.10 18.01
CA SER A 47 -19.12 9.16 17.09
C SER A 47 -18.22 9.87 16.07
N GLN A 48 -18.48 11.14 15.76
CA GLN A 48 -17.80 11.88 14.71
C GLN A 48 -16.35 12.22 15.10
N GLU A 49 -16.11 12.56 16.36
CA GLU A 49 -14.76 12.81 16.89
C GLU A 49 -13.91 11.53 16.90
N ALA A 50 -14.46 10.42 17.41
CA ALA A 50 -13.79 9.14 17.39
C ALA A 50 -13.44 8.71 15.95
N ARG A 51 -14.38 8.85 15.01
CA ARG A 51 -14.15 8.54 13.59
C ARG A 51 -13.10 9.44 12.95
N ALA A 52 -13.09 10.73 13.26
CA ALA A 52 -12.07 11.65 12.75
C ALA A 52 -10.67 11.24 13.22
N HIS A 53 -10.55 10.82 14.48
CA HIS A 53 -9.29 10.34 15.04
C HIS A 53 -8.82 9.04 14.36
N VAL A 54 -9.72 8.06 14.21
CA VAL A 54 -9.43 6.81 13.49
C VAL A 54 -9.05 7.07 12.03
N ALA A 55 -9.76 7.97 11.35
CA ALA A 55 -9.45 8.35 9.97
C ALA A 55 -8.06 9.00 9.85
N ALA A 56 -7.69 9.87 10.78
CA ALA A 56 -6.36 10.49 10.81
C ALA A 56 -5.25 9.44 11.01
N GLN A 57 -5.46 8.48 11.93
CA GLN A 57 -4.54 7.36 12.14
C GLN A 57 -4.41 6.49 10.89
N ALA A 58 -5.53 6.17 10.24
CA ALA A 58 -5.53 5.38 9.01
C ALA A 58 -4.74 6.07 7.88
N VAL A 59 -4.90 7.39 7.72
CA VAL A 59 -4.13 8.16 6.73
C VAL A 59 -2.64 8.11 7.03
N ALA A 60 -2.24 8.27 8.30
CA ALA A 60 -0.84 8.18 8.70
C ALA A 60 -0.27 6.78 8.39
N TYR A 61 -1.02 5.73 8.73
CA TYR A 61 -0.62 4.34 8.46
C TYR A 61 -0.46 4.03 6.97
N LEU A 62 -1.40 4.46 6.13
CA LEU A 62 -1.33 4.23 4.68
C LEU A 62 -0.11 4.92 4.05
N ARG A 63 0.19 6.15 4.49
CA ARG A 63 1.39 6.87 4.04
C ARG A 63 2.67 6.18 4.49
N SER A 64 2.75 5.73 5.74
CA SER A 64 3.90 4.99 6.22
C SER A 64 4.08 3.67 5.48
N GLN A 65 2.99 2.97 5.13
CA GLN A 65 3.05 1.72 4.38
C GLN A 65 3.61 1.93 2.96
N ARG A 66 3.20 3.00 2.28
CA ARG A 66 3.75 3.37 0.98
C ARG A 66 5.24 3.70 1.06
N GLN A 67 5.64 4.48 2.06
CA GLN A 67 7.03 4.82 2.28
C GLN A 67 7.87 3.57 2.59
N TYR A 68 7.34 2.68 3.44
CA TYR A 68 7.97 1.40 3.75
C TYR A 68 8.20 0.55 2.49
N ALA A 69 7.19 0.38 1.64
CA ALA A 69 7.33 -0.34 0.38
C ALA A 69 8.41 0.29 -0.52
N THR A 70 8.42 1.63 -0.63
CA THR A 70 9.42 2.36 -1.42
C THR A 70 10.85 2.16 -0.89
N LEU A 71 11.02 2.15 0.43
CA LEU A 71 12.32 1.91 1.07
C LEU A 71 12.77 0.46 0.88
N LEU A 72 11.85 -0.49 0.99
CA LEU A 72 12.11 -1.90 0.80
C LEU A 72 12.63 -2.18 -0.62
N GLU A 73 11.96 -1.64 -1.65
CA GLU A 73 12.39 -1.75 -3.06
C GLU A 73 13.77 -1.12 -3.30
N ARG A 74 14.06 0.02 -2.66
CA ARG A 74 15.32 0.74 -2.84
C ARG A 74 16.50 0.01 -2.20
N TYR A 75 16.33 -0.46 -0.97
CA TYR A 75 17.43 -1.00 -0.17
C TYR A 75 17.52 -2.53 -0.25
N ASN A 76 16.46 -3.20 -0.69
CA ASN A 76 16.43 -4.65 -0.86
C ASN A 76 15.85 -5.06 -2.24
N PRO A 77 16.49 -4.68 -3.35
CA PRO A 77 16.03 -5.03 -4.69
C PRO A 77 16.11 -6.55 -4.97
N GLY A 78 16.91 -7.28 -4.19
CA GLY A 78 17.06 -8.74 -4.30
C GLY A 78 16.06 -9.53 -3.47
N MET A 79 15.11 -8.89 -2.78
CA MET A 79 14.17 -9.60 -1.89
C MET A 79 13.33 -10.66 -2.60
N GLY A 80 13.00 -10.43 -3.88
CA GLY A 80 12.23 -11.37 -4.70
C GLY A 80 13.09 -12.26 -5.61
N MET A 81 14.42 -12.19 -5.50
CA MET A 81 15.34 -12.98 -6.31
C MET A 81 15.56 -14.33 -5.64
N ASP A 82 15.45 -15.41 -6.42
CA ASP A 82 15.75 -16.74 -5.91
C ASP A 82 17.24 -16.88 -5.61
N GLU A 83 17.59 -17.73 -4.65
CA GLU A 83 18.97 -17.88 -4.19
C GLU A 83 19.89 -18.35 -5.33
N GLU A 84 19.42 -19.26 -6.17
CA GLU A 84 20.14 -19.76 -7.35
C GLU A 84 20.47 -18.63 -8.34
N GLU A 85 19.49 -17.75 -8.61
CA GLU A 85 19.65 -16.61 -9.50
C GLU A 85 20.63 -15.58 -8.93
N ARG A 86 20.57 -15.35 -7.61
CA ARG A 86 21.49 -14.48 -6.88
C ARG A 86 22.93 -14.97 -6.95
N VAL A 87 23.13 -16.27 -6.76
CA VAL A 87 24.45 -16.92 -6.88
C VAL A 87 24.96 -16.82 -8.31
N ARG A 88 24.11 -17.08 -9.32
CA ARG A 88 24.47 -16.96 -10.74
C ARG A 88 24.88 -15.54 -11.14
N LEU A 89 24.13 -14.52 -10.72
CA LEU A 89 24.48 -13.12 -11.00
C LEU A 89 25.77 -12.70 -10.30
N SER A 90 26.03 -13.23 -9.11
CA SER A 90 27.28 -12.99 -8.37
C SER A 90 28.48 -13.65 -9.06
N ALA A 91 28.34 -14.89 -9.55
CA ALA A 91 29.36 -15.56 -10.35
C ALA A 91 29.67 -14.78 -11.65
N ARG A 92 28.64 -14.28 -12.33
CA ARG A 92 28.82 -13.47 -13.55
C ARG A 92 29.57 -12.16 -13.32
N ARG A 93 29.47 -11.55 -12.13
CA ARG A 93 30.25 -10.35 -11.79
C ARG A 93 31.76 -10.59 -11.84
N VAL A 94 32.21 -11.83 -11.60
CA VAL A 94 33.63 -12.22 -11.68
C VAL A 94 33.99 -12.94 -12.98
N GLY A 95 33.08 -12.96 -13.96
CA GLY A 95 33.28 -13.65 -15.25
C GLY A 95 33.21 -15.17 -15.17
N MET A 96 32.61 -15.74 -14.11
CA MET A 96 32.34 -17.17 -13.98
C MET A 96 30.87 -17.48 -14.26
N ASP A 97 30.60 -18.62 -14.89
CA ASP A 97 29.25 -19.16 -15.02
C ASP A 97 29.05 -20.30 -14.01
N LEU A 98 27.83 -20.39 -13.46
CA LEU A 98 27.49 -21.41 -12.48
C LEU A 98 27.35 -22.78 -13.19
N PRO A 99 27.90 -23.87 -12.63
CA PRO A 99 27.71 -25.21 -13.18
C PRO A 99 26.23 -25.59 -13.24
N ILE A 100 25.84 -26.36 -14.25
CA ILE A 100 24.49 -26.93 -14.32
C ILE A 100 24.38 -27.96 -13.20
N GLU A 101 23.48 -27.73 -12.26
CA GLU A 101 23.24 -28.73 -11.21
C GLU A 101 22.71 -30.01 -11.84
N TYR A 102 23.23 -31.16 -11.40
CA TYR A 102 22.69 -32.46 -11.79
C TYR A 102 21.27 -32.58 -11.22
N ALA A 103 20.26 -32.25 -12.03
CA ALA A 103 18.89 -32.61 -11.71
C ALA A 103 18.85 -34.14 -11.57
N ASN A 104 18.62 -34.62 -10.34
CA ASN A 104 18.44 -36.04 -10.05
C ASN A 104 17.34 -36.58 -10.95
N LYS A 105 17.73 -37.23 -12.05
CA LYS A 105 16.87 -38.06 -12.87
C LYS A 105 16.44 -39.23 -11.96
N LYS A 106 15.22 -39.14 -11.43
CA LYS A 106 14.50 -40.33 -10.98
C LYS A 106 14.18 -41.22 -12.16
#